data_AF-A0A931WDY1-F1
#
_entry.id   AF-A0A931WDY1-F1
#
_cell.length_a   1.000
_cell.length_b   1.000
_cell.length_c   1.000
_cell.angle_alpha   90.00
_cell.angle_beta   90.00
_cell.angle_gamma   90.00
#
_symmetry.space_group_name_H-M   'P 1'
#
loop_
_entity.id
_entity.type
_entity.pdbx_description
1 polymer ?
#
loop_
_entity_poly.entity_id
_entity_poly.type
_entity_poly.pdbx_seq_one_letter_code
_entity_poly.pdbx_strand_id
1 'polypeptide(L)'
;MAQKDFKKFGGFEEFGRADKQERAQNLKQQIDDIFEKSVKDDFDSIPEGPFKSSLPEISWIAFARPTDRKTGERNANTLNAVIFSKNESGKNVNHTWTVNRNGTIKPIQPIPSELAKKYSQEEITLEIAGLLERIGPSFIHLTDLDIIPAQDKVSEKENSVVDGGGIEGGEKVIDPERLEFFRSLKDAKFISANRSKGLKGYMVVFFNDRDFIVIENPYKGNAAFILDLPEKVDMEAIEEEIRVKKSKEGESVKVSKEELRDEVEKRYWQPISEKAKTRSDLKALGAERIVHTPATWQENISKAIASRIK
;
A
#
# COMPACT_ATOMS: atom_id res chain seq x y z
N MET A 1 -24.05 21.89 66.58
CA MET A 1 -24.12 20.83 65.55
C MET A 1 -24.47 21.46 64.21
N ALA A 2 -23.56 21.37 63.23
CA ALA A 2 -23.80 21.36 61.78
C ALA A 2 -22.44 21.62 61.10
N GLN A 3 -21.57 20.61 61.05
CA GLN A 3 -20.45 20.60 60.11
C GLN A 3 -21.03 20.27 58.73
N LYS A 4 -20.92 21.21 57.80
CA LYS A 4 -21.20 20.97 56.38
C LYS A 4 -20.01 20.20 55.80
N ASP A 5 -20.28 18.98 55.36
CA ASP A 5 -19.37 18.20 54.52
C ASP A 5 -19.19 18.91 53.18
N PHE A 6 -18.10 19.66 53.04
CA PHE A 6 -17.58 20.07 51.75
C PHE A 6 -17.01 18.83 51.05
N LYS A 7 -17.81 18.22 50.17
CA LYS A 7 -17.28 17.31 49.15
C LYS A 7 -16.17 18.07 48.40
N LYS A 8 -14.92 17.63 48.60
CA LYS A 8 -13.78 18.00 47.75
C LYS A 8 -14.17 17.63 46.32
N PHE A 9 -14.46 18.64 45.50
CA PHE A 9 -14.51 18.48 44.06
C PHE A 9 -13.12 18.04 43.60
N GLY A 10 -13.05 16.84 43.00
CA GLY A 10 -11.89 16.40 42.23
C GLY A 10 -11.57 17.45 41.19
N GLY A 11 -10.40 18.08 41.34
CA GLY A 11 -10.01 19.26 40.57
C GLY A 11 -9.85 18.97 39.09
N PHE A 12 -9.82 20.02 38.27
CA PHE A 12 -9.58 20.01 36.82
C PHE A 12 -8.43 19.07 36.35
N GLU A 13 -7.45 18.76 37.20
CA GLU A 13 -6.40 17.79 36.93
C GLU A 13 -6.88 16.33 36.83
N GLU A 14 -7.87 15.91 37.63
CA GLU A 14 -8.47 14.57 37.52
C GLU A 14 -9.32 14.47 36.26
N PHE A 15 -10.05 15.53 35.90
CA PHE A 15 -10.82 15.59 34.66
C PHE A 15 -9.91 15.53 33.43
N GLY A 16 -8.80 16.30 33.43
CA GLY A 16 -7.82 16.27 32.35
C GLY A 16 -7.02 14.96 32.26
N ARG A 17 -6.90 14.19 33.34
CA ARG A 17 -6.31 12.83 33.32
C ARG A 17 -7.29 11.79 32.79
N ALA A 18 -8.56 11.87 33.19
CA ALA A 18 -9.62 10.98 32.71
C ALA A 18 -9.82 11.14 31.20
N ASP A 19 -9.90 12.38 30.70
CA ASP A 19 -10.06 12.69 29.27
C ASP A 19 -8.88 12.19 28.42
N LYS A 20 -7.65 12.32 28.93
CA LYS A 20 -6.45 11.76 28.28
C LYS A 20 -6.46 10.23 28.24
N GLN A 21 -6.92 9.58 29.32
CA GLN A 21 -7.02 8.12 29.38
C GLN A 21 -8.10 7.59 28.44
N GLU A 22 -9.27 8.24 28.39
CA GLU A 22 -10.35 7.89 27.47
C GLU A 22 -9.92 8.05 26.01
N ARG A 23 -9.26 9.17 25.67
CA ARG A 23 -8.70 9.38 24.33
C ARG A 23 -7.68 8.31 23.95
N ALA A 24 -6.75 7.96 24.84
CA ALA A 24 -5.75 6.93 24.58
C ALA A 24 -6.37 5.53 24.41
N GLN A 25 -7.41 5.21 25.19
CA GLN A 25 -8.17 3.96 25.04
C GLN A 25 -8.91 3.91 23.71
N ASN A 26 -9.58 5.00 23.31
CA ASN A 26 -10.27 5.09 22.03
C ASN A 26 -9.31 4.93 20.85
N LEU A 27 -8.13 5.57 20.90
CA LEU A 27 -7.10 5.42 19.88
C LEU A 27 -6.58 3.98 19.80
N LYS A 28 -6.32 3.35 20.95
CA LYS A 28 -5.89 1.96 21.00
C LYS A 28 -6.94 1.02 20.39
N GLN A 29 -8.21 1.20 20.73
CA GLN A 29 -9.29 0.39 20.15
C GLN A 29 -9.36 0.55 18.63
N GLN A 30 -9.19 1.77 18.11
CA GLN A 30 -9.14 2.00 16.66
C GLN A 30 -7.96 1.28 16.00
N ILE A 31 -6.78 1.32 16.62
CA ILE A 31 -5.59 0.62 16.12
C ILE A 31 -5.83 -0.90 16.09
N ASP A 32 -6.34 -1.46 17.19
CA ASP A 32 -6.63 -2.89 17.30
C ASP A 32 -7.68 -3.33 16.25
N ASP A 33 -8.72 -2.51 16.05
CA ASP A 33 -9.75 -2.71 15.02
C ASP A 33 -9.17 -2.71 13.60
N ILE A 34 -8.27 -1.77 13.28
CA ILE A 34 -7.59 -1.69 11.99
C ILE A 34 -6.75 -2.95 11.75
N PHE A 35 -5.98 -3.38 12.75
CA PHE A 35 -5.11 -4.55 12.59
C PHE A 35 -5.90 -5.83 12.38
N GLU A 36 -6.92 -6.06 13.20
CA GLU A 36 -7.72 -7.29 13.11
C GLU A 36 -8.49 -7.37 11.79
N LYS A 37 -9.02 -6.25 11.29
CA LYS A 37 -9.83 -6.23 10.06
C LYS A 37 -9.01 -6.20 8.77
N SER A 38 -7.87 -5.51 8.76
CA SER A 38 -7.22 -5.11 7.50
C SER A 38 -5.78 -5.57 7.33
N VAL A 39 -5.09 -5.99 8.40
CA VAL A 39 -3.63 -6.20 8.36
C VAL A 39 -3.20 -7.60 8.81
N LYS A 40 -3.80 -8.17 9.85
CA LYS A 40 -3.30 -9.36 10.56
C LYS A 40 -3.05 -10.56 9.66
N ASP A 41 -4.02 -10.94 8.85
CA ASP A 41 -3.96 -12.13 8.00
C ASP A 41 -3.08 -11.94 6.75
N ASP A 42 -2.84 -10.68 6.37
CA ASP A 42 -2.13 -10.30 5.15
C ASP A 42 -0.86 -9.49 5.46
N PHE A 43 -0.31 -9.65 6.67
CA PHE A 43 0.86 -8.91 7.14
C PHE A 43 2.08 -9.11 6.23
N ASP A 44 2.21 -10.29 5.62
CA ASP A 44 3.32 -10.61 4.70
C ASP A 44 3.21 -9.89 3.35
N SER A 45 2.01 -9.47 2.99
CA SER A 45 1.71 -8.77 1.73
C SER A 45 1.93 -7.26 1.80
N ILE A 46 2.31 -6.71 2.97
CA ILE A 46 2.61 -5.28 3.11
C ILE A 46 3.79 -4.93 2.18
N PRO A 47 3.59 -4.08 1.16
CA PRO A 47 4.64 -3.69 0.22
C PRO A 47 5.67 -2.78 0.89
N GLU A 48 6.94 -2.95 0.49
CA GLU A 48 8.00 -2.03 0.89
C GLU A 48 7.96 -0.75 0.04
N GLY A 49 8.26 0.39 0.66
CA GLY A 49 8.34 1.66 -0.03
C GLY A 49 7.88 2.86 0.81
N PRO A 50 8.12 4.08 0.32
CA PRO A 50 7.67 5.32 0.94
C PRO A 50 6.22 5.65 0.57
N PHE A 51 5.40 5.89 1.57
CA PHE A 51 3.99 6.26 1.42
C PHE A 51 3.72 7.63 2.04
N LYS A 52 2.90 8.42 1.36
CA LYS A 52 2.53 9.77 1.79
C LYS A 52 1.75 9.68 3.10
N SER A 53 2.11 10.54 4.06
CA SER A 53 1.39 10.64 5.33
C SER A 53 0.23 11.63 5.23
N SER A 54 -0.80 11.43 6.05
CA SER A 54 -1.84 12.44 6.28
C SER A 54 -1.42 13.52 7.27
N LEU A 55 -0.40 13.29 8.10
CA LEU A 55 0.06 14.26 9.10
C LEU A 55 0.98 15.30 8.45
N PRO A 56 0.63 16.61 8.43
CA PRO A 56 1.36 17.62 7.66
C PRO A 56 2.87 17.73 7.93
N GLU A 57 3.33 17.54 9.16
CA GLU A 57 4.76 17.61 9.51
C GLU A 57 5.52 16.30 9.22
N ILE A 58 4.82 15.23 8.87
CA ILE A 58 5.42 13.98 8.36
C ILE A 58 5.36 14.03 6.83
N SER A 59 6.52 14.05 6.18
CA SER A 59 6.57 14.04 4.72
C SER A 59 6.10 12.70 4.15
N TRP A 60 6.53 11.60 4.75
CA TRP A 60 6.14 10.24 4.36
C TRP A 60 6.63 9.20 5.39
N ILE A 61 6.08 7.99 5.30
CA ILE A 61 6.46 6.83 6.10
C ILE A 61 6.90 5.72 5.15
N ALA A 62 8.11 5.18 5.33
CA ALA A 62 8.55 4.01 4.60
C ALA A 62 8.39 2.73 5.40
N PHE A 63 7.79 1.73 4.77
CA PHE A 63 7.73 0.37 5.29
C PHE A 63 8.88 -0.45 4.70
N ALA A 64 9.60 -1.17 5.57
CA ALA A 64 10.67 -2.08 5.17
C ALA A 64 10.75 -3.25 6.15
N ARG A 65 10.96 -4.47 5.65
CA ARG A 65 11.20 -5.61 6.55
C ARG A 65 12.63 -5.55 7.07
N PRO A 66 12.85 -5.64 8.40
CA PRO A 66 14.19 -5.72 8.93
C PRO A 66 14.82 -7.05 8.48
N THR A 67 16.06 -6.97 8.01
CA THR A 67 16.87 -8.12 7.64
C THR A 67 17.83 -8.47 8.77
N ASP A 68 17.90 -9.74 9.16
CA ASP A 68 18.93 -10.22 10.07
C ASP A 68 20.30 -10.04 9.40
N ARG A 69 21.21 -9.32 10.07
CA ARG A 69 22.53 -9.00 9.51
C ARG A 69 23.47 -10.22 9.40
N LYS A 70 23.22 -11.28 10.16
CA LYS A 70 24.04 -12.50 10.17
C LYS A 70 23.54 -13.52 9.16
N THR A 71 22.22 -13.72 9.07
CA THR A 71 21.63 -14.73 8.17
C THR A 71 21.20 -14.15 6.82
N GLY A 72 21.01 -12.83 6.73
CA GLY A 72 20.43 -12.19 5.55
C GLY A 72 18.92 -12.44 5.39
N GLU A 73 18.28 -13.14 6.34
CA GLU A 73 16.87 -13.47 6.28
C GLU A 73 16.00 -12.28 6.70
N ARG A 74 14.90 -12.07 5.97
CA ARG A 74 13.91 -11.05 6.30
C ARG A 74 13.06 -11.53 7.49
N ASN A 75 12.86 -10.65 8.47
CA ASN A 75 12.02 -10.96 9.62
C ASN A 75 10.54 -10.96 9.21
N ALA A 76 9.87 -12.11 9.34
CA ALA A 76 8.46 -12.27 8.96
C ALA A 76 7.48 -11.65 9.97
N ASN A 77 7.90 -11.47 11.23
CA ASN A 77 7.01 -11.07 12.33
C ASN A 77 7.00 -9.57 12.59
N THR A 78 7.92 -8.82 11.97
CA THR A 78 8.12 -7.40 12.23
C THR A 78 8.32 -6.63 10.94
N LEU A 79 7.87 -5.37 10.96
CA LEU A 79 8.04 -4.40 9.90
C LEU A 79 8.56 -3.11 10.52
N ASN A 80 9.54 -2.47 9.89
CA ASN A 80 9.97 -1.14 10.28
C ASN A 80 9.11 -0.11 9.55
N ALA A 81 8.56 0.83 10.31
CA ALA A 81 7.97 2.06 9.80
C ALA A 81 8.95 3.21 10.07
N VAL A 82 9.66 3.67 9.04
CA VAL A 82 10.61 4.78 9.13
C VAL A 82 9.87 6.05 8.76
N ILE A 83 9.71 6.95 9.72
CA ILE A 83 8.99 8.20 9.53
C ILE A 83 9.99 9.30 9.17
N PHE A 84 9.71 10.02 8.08
CA PHE A 84 10.54 11.11 7.59
C PHE A 84 9.82 12.44 7.77
N SER A 85 10.43 13.34 8.53
CA SER A 85 9.91 14.68 8.83
C SER A 85 11.01 15.73 8.61
N LYS A 86 10.63 17.01 8.66
CA LYS A 86 11.59 18.12 8.68
C LYS A 86 11.64 18.74 10.06
N ASN A 87 12.83 19.15 10.47
CA ASN A 87 13.01 19.90 11.71
C ASN A 87 12.73 21.41 11.51
N GLU A 88 12.76 22.20 12.59
CA GLU A 88 12.56 23.67 12.55
C GLU A 88 13.55 24.39 11.60
N SER A 89 14.74 23.81 11.39
CA SER A 89 15.75 24.30 10.44
C SER A 89 15.57 23.78 9.00
N GLY A 90 14.49 23.06 8.72
CA GLY A 90 14.19 22.45 7.41
C GLY A 90 15.03 21.21 7.05
N LYS A 91 15.88 20.70 7.95
CA LYS A 91 16.66 19.47 7.74
C LYS A 91 15.79 18.23 7.90
N ASN A 92 16.03 17.22 7.06
CA ASN A 92 15.36 15.94 7.16
C ASN A 92 15.81 15.20 8.42
N VAL A 93 14.84 14.70 9.17
CA VAL A 93 15.04 13.83 10.33
C VAL A 93 14.22 12.57 10.09
N ASN A 94 14.80 11.41 10.41
CA ASN A 94 14.10 10.15 10.37
C ASN A 94 14.08 9.49 11.74
N HIS A 95 13.03 8.73 12.00
CA HIS A 95 12.92 7.96 13.22
C HIS A 95 12.15 6.67 12.94
N THR A 96 12.60 5.57 13.54
CA THR A 96 12.08 4.24 13.20
C THR A 96 11.15 3.74 14.29
N TRP A 97 10.04 3.17 13.84
CA TRP A 97 9.06 2.45 14.64
C TRP A 97 9.05 0.99 14.22
N THR A 98 8.75 0.11 15.17
CA THR A 98 8.48 -1.29 14.90
C THR A 98 6.98 -1.52 14.89
N VAL A 99 6.51 -2.19 13.85
CA VAL A 99 5.16 -2.73 13.71
C VAL A 99 5.27 -4.24 13.79
N ASN A 100 4.65 -4.84 14.80
CA ASN A 100 4.61 -6.30 14.96
C ASN A 100 3.34 -6.88 14.33
N ARG A 101 3.38 -8.14 13.91
CA ARG A 101 2.22 -8.86 13.35
C ARG A 101 0.99 -8.88 14.29
N ASN A 102 1.21 -8.77 15.60
CA ASN A 102 0.14 -8.71 16.59
C ASN A 102 -0.50 -7.31 16.76
N GLY A 103 -0.18 -6.35 15.91
CA GLY A 103 -0.70 -4.98 15.99
C GLY A 103 0.04 -4.04 16.94
N THR A 104 1.03 -4.52 17.68
CA THR A 104 1.85 -3.64 18.53
C THR A 104 2.75 -2.75 17.68
N ILE A 105 2.52 -1.44 17.76
CA ILE A 105 3.34 -0.39 17.14
C ILE A 105 4.04 0.40 18.22
N LYS A 106 5.37 0.55 18.13
CA LYS A 106 6.16 1.31 19.11
C LYS A 106 7.40 1.96 18.50
N PRO A 107 7.83 3.12 19.00
CA PRO A 107 9.06 3.73 18.53
C PRO A 107 10.28 2.93 19.04
N ILE A 108 11.33 2.83 18.22
CA ILE A 108 12.62 2.22 18.62
C ILE A 108 13.45 3.21 19.44
N GLN A 109 13.28 4.51 19.18
CA GLN A 109 14.00 5.61 19.79
C GLN A 109 13.01 6.67 20.27
N PRO A 110 13.34 7.52 21.27
CA PRO A 110 12.48 8.62 21.67
C PRO A 110 12.04 9.47 20.47
N ILE A 111 10.76 9.85 20.46
CA ILE A 111 10.21 10.72 19.40
C ILE A 111 10.98 12.05 19.43
N PRO A 112 11.47 12.56 18.28
CA PRO A 112 12.15 13.85 18.24
C PRO A 112 11.29 14.93 18.88
N SER A 113 11.88 15.76 19.74
CA SER A 113 11.15 16.74 20.58
C SER A 113 10.23 17.65 19.76
N GLU A 114 10.67 18.05 18.57
CA GLU A 114 9.90 18.88 17.65
C GLU A 114 8.63 18.18 17.15
N LEU A 115 8.72 16.89 16.81
CA LEU A 115 7.55 16.10 16.41
C LEU A 115 6.66 15.78 17.62
N ALA A 116 7.25 15.52 18.78
CA ALA A 116 6.52 15.29 20.03
C ALA A 116 5.74 16.52 20.53
N LYS A 117 6.13 17.74 20.12
CA LYS A 117 5.34 18.97 20.35
C LYS A 117 4.07 19.03 19.49
N LYS A 118 4.04 18.29 18.37
CA LYS A 118 2.96 18.33 17.37
C LYS A 118 2.02 17.14 17.49
N TYR A 119 2.57 15.96 17.74
CA TYR A 119 1.85 14.70 17.78
C TYR A 119 2.25 13.89 18.99
N SER A 120 1.25 13.32 19.65
CA SER A 120 1.41 12.27 20.64
C SER A 120 1.90 10.96 20.01
N GLN A 121 2.40 10.05 20.85
CA GLN A 121 2.79 8.71 20.40
C GLN A 121 1.60 7.96 19.80
N GLU A 122 0.41 8.12 20.38
CA GLU A 122 -0.83 7.48 19.95
C GLU A 122 -1.30 8.02 18.60
N GLU A 123 -1.17 9.33 18.33
CA GLU A 123 -1.50 9.92 17.02
C GLU A 123 -0.58 9.41 15.91
N ILE A 124 0.72 9.30 16.17
CA ILE A 124 1.67 8.72 15.20
C ILE A 124 1.37 7.22 14.99
N THR A 125 1.01 6.51 16.06
CA THR A 125 0.64 5.10 15.98
C THR A 125 -0.62 4.91 15.12
N LEU A 126 -1.63 5.73 15.33
CA LEU A 126 -2.85 5.73 14.53
C LEU A 126 -2.55 6.07 13.06
N GLU A 127 -1.66 7.02 12.79
CA GLU A 127 -1.23 7.34 11.43
C GLU A 127 -0.58 6.12 10.74
N ILE A 128 0.32 5.41 11.43
CA ILE A 128 0.93 4.18 10.88
C ILE A 128 -0.14 3.13 10.60
N ALA A 129 -1.04 2.87 11.55
CA ALA A 129 -2.11 1.89 11.40
C ALA A 129 -3.08 2.26 10.27
N GLY A 130 -3.57 3.50 10.25
CA GLY A 130 -4.44 4.01 9.20
C GLY A 130 -3.76 4.00 7.83
N LEU A 131 -2.45 4.26 7.76
CA LEU A 131 -1.71 4.11 6.51
C LEU A 131 -1.70 2.66 6.00
N LEU A 132 -1.51 1.67 6.89
CA LEU A 132 -1.62 0.25 6.52
C LEU A 132 -3.04 -0.11 6.06
N GLU A 133 -4.07 0.45 6.71
CA GLU A 133 -5.46 0.26 6.27
C GLU A 133 -5.71 0.81 4.86
N ARG A 134 -5.21 2.01 4.54
CA ARG A 134 -5.32 2.63 3.22
C ARG A 134 -4.54 1.86 2.15
N ILE A 135 -3.35 1.34 2.50
CA ILE A 135 -2.57 0.46 1.61
C ILE A 135 -3.36 -0.82 1.29
N GLY A 136 -4.05 -1.39 2.27
CA GLY A 136 -4.87 -2.58 2.12
C GLY A 136 -4.08 -3.83 1.71
N PRO A 137 -3.22 -4.39 2.60
CA PRO A 137 -2.35 -5.52 2.28
C PRO A 137 -3.09 -6.74 1.72
N SER A 138 -4.34 -6.94 2.15
CA SER A 138 -5.21 -8.02 1.65
C SER A 138 -5.52 -7.92 0.16
N PHE A 139 -5.42 -6.74 -0.44
CA PHE A 139 -5.61 -6.49 -1.87
C PHE A 139 -4.29 -6.62 -2.67
N ILE A 140 -3.16 -6.77 -1.98
CA ILE A 140 -1.83 -6.82 -2.59
C ILE A 140 -1.33 -8.26 -2.62
N HIS A 141 -0.79 -8.63 -3.77
CA HIS A 141 -0.08 -9.87 -3.99
C HIS A 141 1.35 -9.54 -4.40
N LEU A 142 2.31 -10.11 -3.67
CA LEU A 142 3.73 -9.85 -3.91
C LEU A 142 4.28 -10.96 -4.79
N THR A 143 4.53 -10.67 -6.06
CA THR A 143 4.97 -11.65 -7.05
C THR A 143 6.47 -11.60 -7.31
N ASP A 144 7.04 -12.75 -7.68
CA ASP A 144 8.40 -12.87 -8.19
C ASP A 144 8.47 -12.70 -9.72
N LEU A 145 7.31 -12.60 -10.39
CA LEU A 145 7.27 -12.23 -11.80
C LEU A 145 7.81 -10.82 -12.02
N ASP A 146 8.44 -10.62 -13.18
CA ASP A 146 8.92 -9.30 -13.56
C ASP A 146 7.75 -8.34 -13.71
N ILE A 147 7.85 -7.20 -13.03
CA ILE A 147 6.97 -6.06 -13.25
C ILE A 147 7.79 -4.91 -13.81
N ILE A 148 7.20 -4.21 -14.77
CA ILE A 148 7.86 -3.16 -15.53
C ILE A 148 8.38 -2.08 -14.56
N PRO A 149 9.67 -1.70 -14.67
CA PRO A 149 10.26 -0.70 -13.79
C PRO A 149 9.70 0.70 -14.06
N ALA A 150 9.80 1.60 -13.07
CA ALA A 150 9.33 2.98 -13.23
C ALA A 150 10.20 3.81 -14.20
N GLN A 151 11.44 3.41 -14.43
CA GLN A 151 12.36 4.01 -15.40
C GLN A 151 12.74 2.94 -16.43
N ASP A 152 12.24 3.10 -17.65
CA ASP A 152 12.80 2.37 -18.79
C ASP A 152 14.06 3.10 -19.24
N LYS A 153 15.17 2.38 -19.43
CA LYS A 153 16.33 2.92 -20.16
C LYS A 153 15.94 3.15 -21.62
N VAL A 154 15.22 4.23 -21.90
CA VAL A 154 15.03 4.74 -23.26
C VAL A 154 15.53 6.17 -23.28
N SER A 155 16.54 6.35 -24.11
CA SER A 155 17.25 7.57 -24.46
C SER A 155 16.35 8.81 -24.60
N GLU A 156 16.88 9.92 -24.08
CA GLU A 156 16.61 11.31 -24.45
C GLU A 156 16.02 11.47 -25.87
N LYS A 157 14.68 11.52 -26.02
CA LYS A 157 13.97 12.16 -27.17
C LYS A 157 12.43 12.14 -27.12
N GLU A 158 11.82 12.12 -25.94
CA GLU A 158 10.43 12.61 -25.76
C GLU A 158 10.45 13.92 -24.94
N ASN A 159 11.23 14.91 -25.41
CA ASN A 159 11.15 16.29 -24.93
C ASN A 159 10.13 17.04 -25.78
N SER A 160 8.90 17.20 -25.28
CA SER A 160 8.08 18.42 -25.45
C SER A 160 6.67 18.25 -24.91
N VAL A 161 6.55 17.98 -23.61
CA VAL A 161 5.54 18.66 -22.80
C VAL A 161 6.28 19.19 -21.58
N VAL A 162 6.17 20.49 -21.37
CA VAL A 162 6.84 21.23 -20.29
C VAL A 162 6.42 20.60 -18.96
N ASP A 163 7.30 19.75 -18.40
CA ASP A 163 7.14 19.16 -17.08
C ASP A 163 7.27 20.28 -16.04
N GLY A 164 6.13 20.76 -15.58
CA GLY A 164 6.05 21.67 -14.45
C GLY A 164 6.62 21.00 -13.20
N GLY A 165 7.72 21.54 -12.70
CA GLY A 165 8.21 21.33 -11.34
C GLY A 165 9.04 20.06 -11.15
N GLY A 166 10.24 20.05 -11.74
CA GLY A 166 11.31 19.18 -11.29
C GLY A 166 11.61 19.44 -9.81
N ILE A 167 11.26 18.48 -8.95
CA ILE A 167 11.85 18.39 -7.62
C ILE A 167 13.05 17.46 -7.76
N GLU A 168 14.23 18.06 -7.66
CA GLU A 168 15.54 17.41 -7.59
C GLU A 168 15.53 16.25 -6.56
N GLY A 169 16.02 15.07 -6.98
CA GLY A 169 16.64 14.06 -6.11
C GLY A 169 15.83 13.44 -4.97
N GLY A 170 14.55 13.77 -4.78
CA GLY A 170 13.73 13.22 -3.70
C GLY A 170 13.24 11.80 -3.95
N GLU A 171 13.10 11.01 -2.88
CA GLU A 171 12.47 9.69 -2.97
C GLU A 171 11.03 9.84 -3.49
N LYS A 172 10.65 9.10 -4.53
CA LYS A 172 9.30 9.18 -5.10
C LYS A 172 8.34 8.52 -4.10
N VAL A 173 7.39 9.31 -3.60
CA VAL A 173 6.41 8.89 -2.59
C VAL A 173 5.15 8.34 -3.26
N ILE A 174 4.65 7.21 -2.77
CA ILE A 174 3.40 6.57 -3.21
C ILE A 174 2.23 7.27 -2.52
N ASP A 175 1.18 7.61 -3.28
CA ASP A 175 -0.07 8.11 -2.72
C ASP A 175 -1.01 6.93 -2.39
N PRO A 176 -1.31 6.64 -1.10
CA PRO A 176 -2.17 5.53 -0.72
C PRO A 176 -3.56 5.59 -1.34
N GLU A 177 -4.09 6.79 -1.62
CA GLU A 177 -5.41 6.98 -2.24
C GLU A 177 -5.52 6.26 -3.60
N ARG A 178 -4.39 6.07 -4.31
CA ARG A 178 -4.37 5.29 -5.56
C ARG A 178 -4.69 3.82 -5.34
N LEU A 179 -4.15 3.24 -4.27
CA LEU A 179 -4.42 1.84 -3.90
C LEU A 179 -5.87 1.68 -3.44
N GLU A 180 -6.36 2.64 -2.65
CA GLU A 180 -7.75 2.67 -2.20
C GLU A 180 -8.73 2.76 -3.36
N PHE A 181 -8.44 3.59 -4.36
CA PHE A 181 -9.26 3.71 -5.55
C PHE A 181 -9.43 2.36 -6.23
N PHE A 182 -8.35 1.65 -6.58
CA PHE A 182 -8.47 0.35 -7.24
C PHE A 182 -9.19 -0.68 -6.36
N ARG A 183 -8.91 -0.69 -5.05
CA ARG A 183 -9.59 -1.57 -4.09
C ARG A 183 -11.09 -1.29 -4.01
N SER A 184 -11.52 -0.04 -4.23
CA SER A 184 -12.94 0.35 -4.21
C SER A 184 -13.71 -0.05 -5.47
N LEU A 185 -13.03 -0.42 -6.55
CA LEU A 185 -13.68 -0.83 -7.80
C LEU A 185 -14.29 -2.23 -7.63
N LYS A 186 -15.59 -2.37 -7.89
CA LYS A 186 -16.39 -3.59 -7.67
C LYS A 186 -15.74 -4.88 -8.20
N ASP A 187 -15.19 -4.81 -9.41
CA ASP A 187 -14.66 -5.99 -10.10
C ASP A 187 -13.16 -6.20 -9.87
N ALA A 188 -12.45 -5.21 -9.31
CA ALA A 188 -11.03 -5.35 -9.02
C ALA A 188 -10.83 -6.34 -7.86
N LYS A 189 -9.91 -7.29 -8.02
CA LYS A 189 -9.72 -8.39 -7.06
C LYS A 189 -8.42 -8.32 -6.29
N PHE A 190 -7.34 -7.96 -6.97
CA PHE A 190 -6.05 -7.73 -6.34
C PHE A 190 -5.15 -6.92 -7.27
N ILE A 191 -4.08 -6.38 -6.69
CA ILE A 191 -2.94 -5.90 -7.44
C ILE A 191 -1.74 -6.80 -7.23
N SER A 192 -0.93 -6.88 -8.27
CA SER A 192 0.38 -7.51 -8.23
C SER A 192 1.45 -6.45 -8.18
N ALA A 193 2.34 -6.60 -7.20
CA ALA A 193 3.52 -5.78 -7.02
C ALA A 193 4.76 -6.67 -6.87
N ASN A 194 5.93 -6.17 -7.22
CA ASN A 194 7.13 -7.00 -7.17
C ASN A 194 7.54 -7.26 -5.71
N ARG A 195 7.84 -8.51 -5.35
CA ARG A 195 8.21 -8.91 -3.98
C ARG A 195 9.49 -8.23 -3.48
N SER A 196 10.46 -8.03 -4.37
CA SER A 196 11.77 -7.45 -4.01
C SER A 196 11.78 -5.92 -4.01
N LYS A 197 11.02 -5.29 -4.92
CA LYS A 197 11.01 -3.83 -5.14
C LYS A 197 9.76 -3.14 -4.60
N GLY A 198 8.75 -3.89 -4.14
CA GLY A 198 7.46 -3.38 -3.75
C GLY A 198 6.80 -2.62 -4.89
N LEU A 199 6.31 -1.42 -4.57
CA LEU A 199 5.64 -0.51 -5.50
C LEU A 199 6.58 0.50 -6.17
N LYS A 200 7.90 0.21 -6.23
CA LYS A 200 8.88 1.05 -6.91
C LYS A 200 8.80 1.02 -8.45
N GLY A 201 7.89 0.22 -9.01
CA GLY A 201 7.64 0.06 -10.44
C GLY A 201 6.17 0.25 -10.78
N TYR A 202 5.74 -0.32 -11.89
CA TYR A 202 4.31 -0.49 -12.16
C TYR A 202 3.69 -1.49 -11.16
N MET A 203 2.37 -1.50 -11.11
CA MET A 203 1.55 -2.54 -10.49
C MET A 203 0.54 -3.02 -11.52
N VAL A 204 0.15 -4.29 -11.43
CA VAL A 204 -0.86 -4.88 -12.33
C VAL A 204 -2.14 -5.07 -11.55
N VAL A 205 -3.26 -4.56 -12.04
CA VAL A 205 -4.57 -4.66 -11.41
C VAL A 205 -5.41 -5.67 -12.19
N PHE A 206 -5.90 -6.68 -11.48
CA PHE A 206 -6.76 -7.72 -12.04
C PHE A 206 -8.22 -7.47 -11.70
N PHE A 207 -9.08 -7.66 -12.71
CA PHE A 207 -10.53 -7.51 -12.59
C PHE A 207 -11.21 -8.83 -12.93
N ASN A 208 -12.15 -9.29 -12.11
CA ASN A 208 -12.93 -10.50 -12.38
C ASN A 208 -13.98 -10.27 -13.46
N ASP A 209 -14.23 -11.29 -14.28
CA ASP A 209 -15.15 -11.28 -15.43
C ASP A 209 -14.81 -10.18 -16.45
N ARG A 210 -13.53 -9.77 -16.51
CA ARG A 210 -13.00 -8.79 -17.45
C ARG A 210 -11.87 -9.37 -18.29
N ASP A 211 -11.86 -8.98 -19.55
CA ASP A 211 -10.86 -9.31 -20.56
C ASP A 211 -9.82 -8.19 -20.69
N PHE A 212 -9.44 -7.56 -19.58
CA PHE A 212 -8.35 -6.59 -19.56
C PHE A 212 -7.68 -6.52 -18.18
N ILE A 213 -6.46 -6.00 -18.17
CA ILE A 213 -5.73 -5.61 -16.95
C ILE A 213 -5.32 -4.14 -17.03
N VAL A 214 -5.18 -3.51 -15.87
CA VAL A 214 -4.61 -2.16 -15.76
C VAL A 214 -3.19 -2.28 -15.25
N ILE A 215 -2.24 -1.64 -15.93
CA ILE A 215 -0.83 -1.59 -15.52
C ILE A 215 -0.54 -0.13 -15.14
N GLU A 216 -0.54 0.16 -13.85
CA GLU A 216 -0.49 1.52 -13.32
C GLU A 216 0.86 1.82 -12.67
N ASN A 217 1.37 3.04 -12.85
CA ASN A 217 2.53 3.49 -12.09
C ASN A 217 2.08 4.36 -10.91
N PRO A 218 2.48 4.06 -9.67
CA PRO A 218 2.07 4.82 -8.50
C PRO A 218 2.72 6.22 -8.40
N TYR A 219 3.71 6.57 -9.24
CA TYR A 219 4.47 7.82 -9.16
C TYR A 219 4.14 8.87 -10.24
N LYS A 220 4.26 10.16 -9.86
CA LYS A 220 4.01 11.39 -10.63
C LYS A 220 4.48 11.37 -12.10
N GLY A 221 3.66 11.93 -12.98
CA GLY A 221 3.93 12.17 -14.41
C GLY A 221 3.52 11.01 -15.34
N ASN A 222 2.95 9.94 -14.80
CA ASN A 222 2.80 8.69 -15.53
C ASN A 222 1.42 8.43 -16.11
N ALA A 223 1.46 7.67 -17.19
CA ALA A 223 0.31 7.08 -17.81
C ALA A 223 0.05 5.70 -17.19
N ALA A 224 -1.22 5.36 -17.06
CA ALA A 224 -1.66 3.97 -16.92
C ALA A 224 -1.59 3.31 -18.29
N PHE A 225 -1.49 1.98 -18.32
CA PHE A 225 -1.78 1.21 -19.51
C PHE A 225 -2.98 0.32 -19.25
N ILE A 226 -3.86 0.18 -20.24
CA ILE A 226 -4.83 -0.91 -20.25
C ILE A 226 -4.50 -1.83 -21.40
N LEU A 227 -4.37 -3.10 -21.09
CA LEU A 227 -4.10 -4.15 -22.06
C LEU A 227 -5.24 -5.13 -22.05
N ASP A 228 -5.84 -5.33 -23.21
CA ASP A 228 -6.90 -6.32 -23.40
C ASP A 228 -6.28 -7.72 -23.42
N LEU A 229 -6.95 -8.65 -22.77
CA LEU A 229 -6.58 -10.05 -22.63
C LEU A 229 -7.32 -10.90 -23.69
N PRO A 230 -6.76 -12.06 -24.07
CA PRO A 230 -7.41 -12.93 -25.05
C PRO A 230 -8.70 -13.58 -24.53
N GLU A 231 -8.87 -13.65 -23.22
CA GLU A 231 -10.04 -14.19 -22.54
C GLU A 231 -10.27 -13.44 -21.23
N LYS A 232 -11.47 -13.57 -20.66
CA LYS A 232 -11.80 -12.96 -19.37
C LYS A 232 -11.07 -13.65 -18.23
N VAL A 233 -10.68 -12.87 -17.22
CA VAL A 233 -10.21 -13.38 -15.93
C VAL A 233 -11.42 -13.86 -15.12
N ASP A 234 -11.60 -15.16 -15.02
CA ASP A 234 -12.67 -15.77 -14.22
C ASP A 234 -12.08 -16.45 -12.99
N MET A 235 -12.12 -15.74 -11.85
CA MET A 235 -11.59 -16.22 -10.58
C MET A 235 -12.33 -17.46 -10.07
N GLU A 236 -13.63 -17.58 -10.33
CA GLU A 236 -14.43 -18.70 -9.85
C GLU A 236 -14.12 -19.98 -10.66
N ALA A 237 -14.00 -19.84 -11.97
CA ALA A 237 -13.59 -20.93 -12.84
C ALA A 237 -12.18 -21.43 -12.50
N ILE A 238 -11.22 -20.51 -12.30
CA ILE A 238 -9.84 -20.87 -11.92
C ILE A 238 -9.80 -21.53 -10.53
N GLU A 239 -10.56 -21.02 -9.56
CA GLU A 239 -10.64 -21.64 -8.23
C GLU A 239 -11.20 -23.08 -8.31
N GLU A 240 -12.24 -23.31 -9.11
CA GLU A 240 -12.80 -24.65 -9.30
C GLU A 240 -11.84 -25.57 -10.04
N GLU A 241 -11.12 -25.09 -11.05
CA GLU A 241 -10.06 -25.85 -11.74
C GLU A 241 -8.99 -26.34 -10.74
N ILE A 242 -8.52 -25.45 -9.86
CA ILE A 242 -7.55 -25.79 -8.80
C ILE A 242 -8.16 -26.81 -7.83
N ARG A 243 -9.40 -26.60 -7.39
CA ARG A 243 -10.12 -27.49 -6.47
C ARG A 243 -10.28 -28.90 -7.03
N VAL A 244 -10.70 -29.02 -8.29
CA VAL A 244 -10.85 -30.30 -9.00
C VAL A 244 -9.49 -31.01 -9.12
N LYS A 245 -8.42 -30.27 -9.42
CA LYS A 245 -7.06 -30.82 -9.47
C LYS A 245 -6.64 -31.41 -8.12
N LYS A 246 -6.78 -30.64 -7.03
CA LYS A 246 -6.47 -31.12 -5.67
C LYS A 246 -7.29 -32.34 -5.25
N SER A 247 -8.57 -32.36 -5.57
CA SER A 247 -9.44 -33.50 -5.26
C SER A 247 -8.97 -34.78 -5.95
N LYS A 248 -8.43 -34.69 -7.17
CA LYS A 248 -7.86 -35.85 -7.89
C LYS A 248 -6.52 -36.29 -7.30
N GLU A 249 -5.76 -35.34 -6.76
CA GLU A 249 -4.45 -35.58 -6.13
C GLU A 249 -4.56 -36.03 -4.66
N GLY A 250 -5.79 -36.09 -4.10
CA GLY A 250 -6.04 -36.50 -2.72
C GLY A 250 -5.67 -35.43 -1.68
N GLU A 251 -5.54 -34.18 -2.12
CA GLU A 251 -5.17 -33.05 -1.27
C GLU A 251 -6.41 -32.35 -0.66
N SER A 252 -6.16 -31.41 0.26
CA SER A 252 -7.20 -30.53 0.79
C SER A 252 -7.83 -29.69 -0.33
N VAL A 253 -9.15 -29.75 -0.49
CA VAL A 253 -9.90 -28.98 -1.51
C VAL A 253 -10.00 -27.48 -1.21
N LYS A 254 -9.38 -27.00 -0.13
CA LYS A 254 -9.32 -25.57 0.17
C LYS A 254 -8.27 -24.89 -0.72
N VAL A 255 -8.72 -23.92 -1.52
CA VAL A 255 -7.84 -23.06 -2.31
C VAL A 255 -7.51 -21.82 -1.48
N SER A 256 -6.23 -21.48 -1.38
CA SER A 256 -5.80 -20.27 -0.68
C SER A 256 -5.90 -19.05 -1.60
N LYS A 257 -6.01 -17.84 -1.02
CA LYS A 257 -6.01 -16.59 -1.80
C LYS A 257 -4.72 -16.46 -2.63
N GLU A 258 -3.57 -16.78 -2.02
CA GLU A 258 -2.27 -16.68 -2.67
C GLU A 258 -2.18 -17.62 -3.87
N GLU A 259 -2.58 -18.88 -3.69
CA GLU A 259 -2.60 -19.88 -4.77
C GLU A 259 -3.50 -19.48 -5.94
N LEU A 260 -4.69 -18.93 -5.66
CA LEU A 260 -5.57 -18.43 -6.72
C LEU A 260 -4.92 -17.26 -7.48
N ARG A 261 -4.25 -16.34 -6.77
CA ARG A 261 -3.56 -15.20 -7.36
C ARG A 261 -2.36 -15.63 -8.20
N ASP A 262 -1.58 -16.58 -7.72
CA ASP A 262 -0.45 -17.17 -8.44
C ASP A 262 -0.91 -17.76 -9.78
N GLU A 263 -2.00 -18.53 -9.80
CA GLU A 263 -2.50 -19.14 -11.03
C GLU A 263 -3.09 -18.09 -12.00
N VAL A 264 -3.77 -17.06 -11.48
CA VAL A 264 -4.24 -15.92 -12.29
C VAL A 264 -3.06 -15.18 -12.93
N GLU A 265 -2.03 -14.86 -12.16
CA GLU A 265 -0.82 -14.22 -12.70
C GLU A 265 -0.14 -15.09 -13.76
N LYS A 266 0.02 -16.37 -13.48
CA LYS A 266 0.63 -17.33 -14.41
C LYS A 266 -0.15 -17.44 -15.71
N ARG A 267 -1.48 -17.40 -15.67
CA ARG A 267 -2.33 -17.46 -16.87
C ARG A 267 -2.30 -16.16 -17.68
N TYR A 268 -2.36 -15.01 -17.01
CA TYR A 268 -2.60 -13.73 -17.68
C TYR A 268 -1.39 -12.80 -17.70
N TRP A 269 -0.64 -12.67 -16.59
CA TRP A 269 0.49 -11.74 -16.51
C TRP A 269 1.82 -12.33 -16.95
N GLN A 270 2.12 -13.59 -16.61
CA GLN A 270 3.38 -14.23 -16.99
C GLN A 270 3.63 -14.18 -18.51
N PRO A 271 2.66 -14.51 -19.40
CA PRO A 271 2.89 -14.45 -20.85
C PRO A 271 3.16 -13.03 -21.37
N ILE A 272 2.68 -12.01 -20.65
CA ILE A 272 2.91 -10.60 -20.96
C ILE A 272 4.28 -10.18 -20.45
N SER A 273 4.61 -10.46 -19.19
CA SER A 273 5.87 -10.06 -18.56
C SER A 273 7.08 -10.74 -19.19
N GLU A 274 6.93 -11.93 -19.78
CA GLU A 274 7.98 -12.58 -20.57
C GLU A 274 8.30 -11.82 -21.87
N LYS A 275 7.31 -11.15 -22.47
CA LYS A 275 7.44 -10.41 -23.74
C LYS A 275 7.68 -8.91 -23.55
N ALA A 276 7.16 -8.32 -22.48
CA ALA A 276 7.23 -6.89 -22.22
C ALA A 276 8.03 -6.59 -20.95
N LYS A 277 9.20 -6.01 -21.15
CA LYS A 277 10.08 -5.55 -20.05
C LYS A 277 10.08 -4.04 -19.89
N THR A 278 9.55 -3.31 -20.89
CA THR A 278 9.46 -1.85 -20.93
C THR A 278 8.04 -1.38 -21.28
N ARG A 279 7.76 -0.09 -21.10
CA ARG A 279 6.51 0.54 -21.56
C ARG A 279 6.35 0.49 -23.08
N SER A 280 7.46 0.51 -23.84
CA SER A 280 7.42 0.40 -25.30
C SER A 280 6.93 -0.98 -25.73
N ASP A 281 7.39 -2.03 -25.05
CA ASP A 281 6.98 -3.40 -25.34
C ASP A 281 5.49 -3.59 -25.02
N LEU A 282 4.98 -3.02 -23.92
CA LEU A 282 3.54 -3.02 -23.64
C LEU A 282 2.72 -2.41 -24.78
N LYS A 283 3.14 -1.25 -25.29
CA LYS A 283 2.47 -0.62 -26.43
C LYS A 283 2.54 -1.51 -27.67
N ALA A 284 3.66 -2.18 -27.91
CA ALA A 284 3.81 -3.14 -29.00
C ALA A 284 2.90 -4.37 -28.86
N LEU A 285 2.54 -4.74 -27.62
CA LEU A 285 1.51 -5.74 -27.32
C LEU A 285 0.08 -5.21 -27.42
N GLY A 286 -0.12 -3.94 -27.78
CA GLY A 286 -1.43 -3.33 -27.96
C GLY A 286 -1.96 -2.58 -26.74
N ALA A 287 -1.15 -2.35 -25.71
CA ALA A 287 -1.62 -1.64 -24.52
C ALA A 287 -1.92 -0.16 -24.83
N GLU A 288 -3.12 0.29 -24.47
CA GLU A 288 -3.55 1.68 -24.58
C GLU A 288 -2.94 2.52 -23.45
N ARG A 289 -2.23 3.60 -23.81
CA ARG A 289 -1.63 4.53 -22.84
C ARG A 289 -2.63 5.60 -22.42
N ILE A 290 -2.94 5.68 -21.13
CA ILE A 290 -3.83 6.68 -20.53
C ILE A 290 -2.99 7.73 -19.80
N VAL A 291 -2.74 8.86 -20.45
CA VAL A 291 -1.98 9.97 -19.85
C VAL A 291 -2.86 10.75 -18.87
N HIS A 292 -2.33 11.04 -17.68
CA HIS A 292 -3.06 11.80 -16.67
C HIS A 292 -2.12 12.59 -15.74
N THR A 293 -2.69 13.56 -15.02
CA THR A 293 -2.00 14.35 -13.99
C THR A 293 -2.46 13.93 -12.59
N PRO A 294 -1.79 14.37 -11.51
CA PRO A 294 -2.26 14.11 -10.14
C PRO A 294 -3.69 14.62 -9.84
N ALA A 295 -4.23 15.56 -10.62
CA ALA A 295 -5.60 16.05 -10.46
C ALA A 295 -6.64 15.28 -11.29
N THR A 296 -6.22 14.57 -12.35
CA THR A 296 -7.13 13.98 -13.35
C THR A 296 -7.02 12.45 -13.44
N TRP A 297 -6.07 11.83 -12.73
CA TRP A 297 -5.78 10.40 -12.83
C TRP A 297 -6.99 9.53 -12.54
N GLN A 298 -7.73 9.81 -11.46
CA GLN A 298 -8.86 8.99 -11.05
C GLN A 298 -9.97 9.01 -12.09
N GLU A 299 -10.32 10.18 -12.61
CA GLU A 299 -11.34 10.35 -13.66
C GLU A 299 -10.91 9.66 -14.95
N ASN A 300 -9.68 9.89 -15.40
CA ASN A 300 -9.18 9.33 -16.67
C ASN A 300 -9.10 7.79 -16.62
N ILE A 301 -8.62 7.21 -15.51
CA ILE A 301 -8.58 5.76 -15.34
C ILE A 301 -10.00 5.20 -15.25
N SER A 302 -10.90 5.83 -14.48
CA SER A 302 -12.30 5.39 -14.37
C SER A 302 -12.99 5.38 -15.74
N LYS A 303 -12.80 6.41 -16.54
CA LYS A 303 -13.36 6.51 -17.90
C LYS A 303 -12.82 5.42 -18.82
N ALA A 304 -11.52 5.13 -18.77
CA ALA A 304 -10.90 4.12 -19.61
C ALA A 304 -11.26 2.68 -19.21
N ILE A 305 -11.50 2.44 -17.92
CA ILE A 305 -12.08 1.18 -17.42
C ILE A 305 -13.54 1.07 -17.88
N ALA A 306 -14.35 2.11 -17.67
CA ALA A 306 -15.77 2.10 -18.03
C ALA A 306 -16.00 1.89 -19.54
N SER A 307 -15.10 2.36 -20.41
CA SER A 307 -15.21 2.12 -21.85
C SER A 307 -15.05 0.64 -22.25
N ARG A 308 -14.46 -0.20 -21.39
CA ARG A 308 -14.23 -1.64 -21.59
C ARG A 308 -15.25 -2.53 -20.88
N ILE A 309 -16.11 -1.96 -20.06
CA ILE A 309 -17.11 -2.69 -19.27
C ILE A 309 -18.42 -2.93 -20.06
N LYS A 310 -18.52 -2.37 -21.28
CA LYS A 310 -19.74 -2.39 -22.11
C LYS A 310 -20.20 -3.79 -22.50
#